data_AF-A0A380FMG2-F1
#
_entry.id   AF-A0A380FMG2-F1
#
_cell.length_a   1.000
_cell.length_b   1.000
_cell.length_c   1.000
_cell.angle_alpha   90.00
_cell.angle_beta   90.00
_cell.angle_gamma   90.00
#
_symmetry.space_group_name_H-M   'P 1'
#
loop_
_entity.id
_entity.type
_entity.pdbx_description
1 polymer ?
#
loop_
_entity_poly.entity_id
_entity_poly.type
_entity_poly.pdbx_seq_one_letter_code
_entity_poly.pdbx_strand_id
1 'polypeptide(L)'
;MSDSNSKDVILIGAGVLSTTFGSFLKDLAPDWNIKLFERLEKPAIESSNERNNAGTGHAALCELNYTVEQKDGSIDIEKAKEINEQFEISKQFWSYLVKTNQIQNPQEFIRPLPHISFVQGERNINFLKKTFRSTFSIIYV
;
A
#
# COMPACT_ATOMS: atom_id res chain seq x y z
N MET A 1 15.81 -37.14 -5.51
CA MET A 1 15.58 -36.57 -6.84
C MET A 1 15.06 -35.15 -6.61
N SER A 2 15.75 -34.12 -7.08
CA SER A 2 15.22 -32.75 -6.99
C SER A 2 14.03 -32.65 -7.93
N ASP A 3 12.84 -32.31 -7.41
CA ASP A 3 11.70 -31.97 -8.25
C ASP A 3 12.10 -30.82 -9.17
N SER A 4 12.19 -31.09 -10.48
CA SER A 4 12.72 -30.16 -11.47
C SER A 4 11.88 -28.88 -11.65
N ASN A 5 10.74 -28.80 -10.96
CA ASN A 5 9.79 -27.68 -10.98
C ASN A 5 9.86 -26.77 -9.74
N SER A 6 10.55 -27.16 -8.67
CA SER A 6 10.73 -26.31 -7.49
C SER A 6 11.78 -25.22 -7.78
N LYS A 7 11.55 -24.00 -7.31
CA LYS A 7 12.44 -22.85 -7.44
C LYS A 7 12.83 -22.31 -6.07
N ASP A 8 14.05 -21.80 -5.96
CA ASP A 8 14.51 -21.04 -4.81
C ASP A 8 14.25 -19.54 -5.04
N VAL A 9 13.57 -18.90 -4.10
CA VAL A 9 13.30 -17.46 -4.11
C VAL A 9 13.90 -16.83 -2.86
N ILE A 10 14.70 -15.79 -3.04
CA ILE A 10 15.29 -15.02 -1.95
C ILE A 10 14.64 -13.63 -1.93
N LEU A 11 14.02 -13.29 -0.80
CA LEU A 11 13.43 -11.98 -0.54
C LEU A 11 14.32 -11.25 0.48
N ILE A 12 14.73 -10.03 0.14
CA ILE A 12 15.57 -9.19 0.99
C ILE A 12 14.70 -8.05 1.54
N GLY A 13 14.64 -7.94 2.86
CA GLY A 13 13.74 -7.06 3.61
C GLY A 13 12.42 -7.74 3.97
N ALA A 14 11.98 -7.60 5.21
CA ALA A 14 10.70 -8.04 5.76
C ALA A 14 9.67 -6.90 5.80
N GLY A 15 9.69 -6.02 4.79
CA GLY A 15 8.67 -4.99 4.60
C GLY A 15 7.43 -5.52 3.87
N VAL A 16 6.41 -4.67 3.76
CA VAL A 16 5.09 -5.01 3.19
C VAL A 16 5.15 -5.61 1.78
N LEU A 17 6.10 -5.17 0.95
CA LEU A 17 6.25 -5.66 -0.43
C LEU A 17 6.73 -7.12 -0.42
N SER A 18 7.87 -7.40 0.20
CA SER A 18 8.46 -8.74 0.25
C SER A 18 7.53 -9.73 0.94
N THR A 19 6.92 -9.35 2.06
CA THR A 19 6.02 -10.24 2.80
C THR A 19 4.76 -10.55 1.98
N THR A 20 4.12 -9.54 1.37
CA THR A 20 2.94 -9.77 0.52
C THR A 20 3.29 -10.62 -0.70
N PHE A 21 4.38 -10.33 -1.39
CA PHE A 21 4.81 -11.09 -2.57
C PHE A 21 5.22 -12.52 -2.21
N GLY A 22 5.92 -12.72 -1.09
CA GLY A 22 6.27 -14.04 -0.58
C GLY A 22 5.05 -14.88 -0.23
N SER A 23 4.06 -14.29 0.43
CA SER A 23 2.77 -14.95 0.71
C SER A 23 2.04 -15.32 -0.59
N PHE A 24 2.01 -14.43 -1.56
CA PHE A 24 1.40 -14.67 -2.87
C PHE A 24 2.07 -15.83 -3.61
N LEU A 25 3.40 -15.85 -3.65
CA LEU A 25 4.16 -16.96 -4.24
C LEU A 25 3.94 -18.27 -3.50
N LYS A 26 3.84 -18.25 -2.17
CA LYS A 26 3.63 -19.46 -1.39
C LYS A 26 2.25 -20.08 -1.64
N ASP A 27 1.24 -19.25 -1.88
CA ASP A 27 -0.11 -19.69 -2.25
C ASP A 27 -0.15 -20.29 -3.67
N LEU A 28 0.51 -19.64 -4.65
CA LEU A 28 0.53 -20.11 -6.03
C LEU A 28 1.46 -21.30 -6.29
N ALA A 29 2.60 -21.36 -5.60
CA ALA A 29 3.65 -22.33 -5.80
C ALA A 29 4.13 -22.88 -4.45
N PRO A 30 3.31 -23.70 -3.77
CA PRO A 30 3.59 -24.17 -2.41
C PRO A 30 4.88 -24.98 -2.29
N ASP A 31 5.33 -25.62 -3.37
CA ASP A 31 6.55 -26.43 -3.39
C ASP A 31 7.83 -25.60 -3.60
N TRP A 32 7.71 -24.29 -3.82
CA TRP A 32 8.88 -23.41 -3.93
C TRP A 32 9.50 -23.13 -2.56
N ASN A 33 10.82 -22.99 -2.57
CA ASN A 33 11.61 -22.70 -1.39
C ASN A 33 11.84 -21.19 -1.28
N ILE A 34 11.04 -20.53 -0.44
CA ILE A 34 11.08 -19.08 -0.28
C ILE A 34 11.82 -18.76 1.03
N LYS A 35 12.91 -17.99 0.93
CA LYS A 35 13.66 -17.49 2.09
C LYS A 35 13.56 -15.97 2.15
N LEU A 36 13.17 -15.46 3.31
CA LEU A 36 13.12 -14.03 3.58
C LEU A 36 14.21 -13.66 4.59
N PHE A 37 14.98 -12.63 4.28
CA PHE A 37 16.05 -12.12 5.14
C PHE A 37 15.77 -10.68 5.52
N GLU A 38 15.85 -10.38 6.81
CA GLU A 38 15.75 -9.02 7.36
C GLU A 38 17.04 -8.70 8.11
N ARG A 39 17.56 -7.49 7.89
CA ARG A 39 18.74 -6.96 8.56
C ARG A 39 18.39 -6.38 9.93
N LEU A 40 17.22 -5.76 10.03
CA LEU A 40 16.74 -5.06 11.21
C LEU A 40 16.25 -6.04 12.28
N GLU A 41 16.15 -5.54 13.52
CA GLU A 41 15.74 -6.36 14.67
C GLU A 41 14.30 -6.92 14.55
N LYS A 42 13.45 -6.27 13.74
CA LYS A 42 12.06 -6.63 13.54
C LYS A 42 11.61 -6.32 12.10
N PRO A 43 10.62 -7.06 11.56
CA PRO A 43 9.97 -6.72 10.30
C PRO A 43 9.38 -5.32 10.29
N ALA A 44 9.29 -4.73 9.10
CA ALA A 44 8.55 -3.49 8.85
C ALA A 44 8.95 -2.24 9.67
N ILE A 45 10.12 -2.19 10.30
CA ILE A 45 10.52 -1.02 11.10
C ILE A 45 11.21 0.11 10.31
N GLU A 46 11.50 -0.09 9.03
CA GLU A 46 12.02 0.95 8.12
C GLU A 46 10.91 1.48 7.19
N SER A 47 10.96 1.29 5.87
CA SER A 47 10.03 1.96 4.93
C SER A 47 8.56 1.57 5.09
N SER A 48 8.27 0.40 5.68
CA SER A 48 6.89 0.00 5.99
C SER A 48 6.37 0.56 7.31
N ASN A 49 7.23 1.16 8.15
CA ASN A 49 6.83 1.77 9.40
C ASN A 49 6.09 3.07 9.13
N GLU A 50 4.99 3.30 9.83
CA GLU A 50 4.11 4.46 9.67
C GLU A 50 4.81 5.82 9.77
N ARG A 51 5.96 5.91 10.46
CA ARG A 51 6.73 7.15 10.59
C ARG A 51 7.71 7.41 9.45
N ASN A 52 8.12 6.37 8.74
CA ASN A 52 9.10 6.44 7.65
C ASN A 52 8.46 6.24 6.26
N ASN A 53 7.24 5.74 6.26
CA ASN A 53 6.54 5.34 5.06
C ASN A 53 6.10 6.55 4.24
N ALA A 54 6.59 6.61 3.00
CA ALA A 54 6.36 7.72 2.07
C ALA A 54 5.48 7.31 0.87
N GLY A 55 4.64 6.27 1.00
CA GLY A 55 3.77 5.87 -0.12
C GLY A 55 3.32 4.41 -0.17
N THR A 56 3.73 3.54 0.76
CA THR A 56 3.45 2.10 0.71
C THR A 56 2.27 1.69 1.60
N GLY A 57 1.32 0.93 1.07
CA GLY A 57 0.27 0.31 1.89
C GLY A 57 -0.85 1.26 2.36
N HIS A 58 -1.11 2.35 1.63
CA HIS A 58 -2.30 3.19 1.85
C HIS A 58 -2.93 3.63 0.53
N ALA A 59 -4.17 4.09 0.62
CA ALA A 59 -5.03 4.49 -0.49
C ALA A 59 -4.61 5.78 -1.23
N ALA A 60 -3.51 6.43 -0.83
CA ALA A 60 -2.93 7.63 -1.44
C ALA A 60 -3.82 8.89 -1.57
N LEU A 61 -5.00 8.92 -0.96
CA LEU A 61 -5.99 10.01 -1.13
C LEU A 61 -5.62 11.33 -0.44
N CYS A 62 -4.67 11.31 0.50
CA CYS A 62 -4.24 12.50 1.25
C CYS A 62 -2.88 13.05 0.83
N GLU A 63 -2.26 12.44 -0.19
CA GLU A 63 -0.93 12.81 -0.63
C GLU A 63 -0.97 13.94 -1.65
N LEU A 64 -0.72 15.14 -1.14
CA LEU A 64 -0.81 16.38 -1.90
C LEU A 64 0.12 16.41 -3.12
N ASN A 65 1.26 15.71 -3.05
CA ASN A 65 2.21 15.56 -4.15
C ASN A 65 1.73 14.63 -5.28
N TYR A 66 0.63 13.88 -5.10
CA TYR A 66 -0.02 13.12 -6.17
C TYR A 66 -1.14 13.90 -6.87
N THR A 67 -1.31 15.17 -6.50
CA THR A 67 -2.25 16.07 -7.13
C THR A 67 -1.53 17.30 -7.66
N VAL A 68 -1.87 17.74 -8.87
CA VAL A 68 -1.18 18.85 -9.53
C VAL A 68 -2.20 19.89 -9.95
N GLU A 69 -1.98 21.15 -9.56
CA GLU A 69 -2.79 22.27 -10.05
C GLU A 69 -2.37 22.59 -11.49
N GLN A 70 -3.33 22.53 -12.39
CA GLN A 70 -3.17 22.81 -13.80
C GLN A 70 -3.20 24.32 -14.06
N LYS A 71 -2.78 24.74 -15.27
CA LYS A 71 -2.74 26.17 -15.65
C LYS A 71 -4.12 26.86 -15.60
N ASP A 72 -5.19 26.09 -15.76
CA ASP A 72 -6.58 26.56 -15.68
C ASP A 72 -7.13 26.59 -14.23
N GLY A 73 -6.32 26.19 -13.25
CA GLY A 73 -6.67 26.14 -11.83
C GLY A 73 -7.45 24.89 -11.40
N SER A 74 -7.68 23.93 -12.30
CA SER A 74 -8.19 22.59 -11.98
C SER A 74 -7.12 21.74 -11.26
N ILE A 75 -7.55 20.72 -10.53
CA ILE A 75 -6.65 19.77 -9.86
C ILE A 75 -6.72 18.45 -10.60
N ASP A 76 -5.58 18.00 -11.13
CA ASP A 76 -5.41 16.65 -11.66
C ASP A 76 -5.23 15.66 -10.50
N ILE A 77 -6.03 14.59 -10.53
CA ILE A 77 -6.11 13.55 -9.51
C ILE A 77 -5.82 12.15 -10.06
N GLU A 78 -5.45 12.02 -11.34
CA GLU A 78 -5.33 10.71 -11.99
C GLU A 78 -4.28 9.83 -11.29
N LYS A 79 -3.19 10.42 -10.81
CA LYS A 79 -2.17 9.66 -10.07
C LYS A 79 -2.69 9.12 -8.74
N ALA A 80 -3.43 9.93 -7.98
CA ALA A 80 -4.04 9.52 -6.73
C ALA A 80 -5.07 8.40 -6.97
N LYS A 81 -5.86 8.51 -8.04
CA LYS A 81 -6.84 7.50 -8.45
C LYS A 81 -6.17 6.16 -8.82
N GLU A 82 -5.13 6.19 -9.66
CA GLU A 82 -4.40 4.99 -10.07
C GLU A 82 -3.82 4.23 -8.86
N ILE A 83 -3.18 4.95 -7.92
CA ILE A 83 -2.61 4.33 -6.72
C ILE A 83 -3.73 3.79 -5.81
N ASN A 84 -4.84 4.50 -5.69
CA ASN A 84 -6.00 4.04 -4.94
C ASN A 84 -6.54 2.70 -5.51
N GLU A 85 -6.71 2.60 -6.82
CA GLU A 85 -7.17 1.37 -7.49
C GLU A 85 -6.18 0.20 -7.27
N GLN A 86 -4.87 0.46 -7.33
CA GLN A 86 -3.85 -0.55 -7.02
C GLN A 86 -3.92 -1.01 -5.55
N PHE A 87 -4.22 -0.10 -4.62
CA PHE A 87 -4.42 -0.44 -3.21
C PHE A 87 -5.69 -1.28 -3.01
N GLU A 88 -6.79 -0.97 -3.71
CA GLU A 88 -8.01 -1.79 -3.71
C GLU A 88 -7.75 -3.21 -4.23
N ILE A 89 -6.99 -3.36 -5.31
CA ILE A 89 -6.57 -4.68 -5.83
C ILE A 89 -5.76 -5.44 -4.78
N SER A 90 -4.83 -4.78 -4.09
CA SER A 90 -4.04 -5.39 -3.02
C SER A 90 -4.93 -5.91 -1.88
N LYS A 91 -5.97 -5.15 -1.51
CA LYS A 91 -6.96 -5.58 -0.51
C LYS A 91 -7.74 -6.82 -0.93
N GLN A 92 -7.95 -7.07 -2.23
CA GLN A 92 -8.61 -8.29 -2.69
C GLN A 92 -7.80 -9.54 -2.36
N PHE A 93 -6.47 -9.49 -2.56
CA PHE A 93 -5.59 -10.59 -2.16
C PHE A 93 -5.61 -10.82 -0.65
N TRP A 94 -5.54 -9.76 0.15
CA TRP A 94 -5.61 -9.89 1.61
C TRP A 94 -6.97 -10.42 2.08
N SER A 95 -8.07 -10.01 1.42
CA SER A 95 -9.41 -10.56 1.66
C SER A 95 -9.47 -12.06 1.36
N TYR A 96 -8.81 -12.52 0.29
CA TYR A 96 -8.65 -13.94 0.00
C TYR A 96 -7.87 -14.69 1.10
N LEU A 97 -6.76 -14.13 1.60
CA LEU A 97 -6.00 -14.73 2.69
C LEU A 97 -6.80 -14.85 4.00
N VAL A 98 -7.69 -13.89 4.27
CA VAL A 98 -8.64 -13.98 5.39
C VAL A 98 -9.64 -15.11 5.16
N LYS A 99 -10.25 -15.19 3.97
CA LYS A 99 -11.23 -16.25 3.63
C LYS A 99 -10.64 -17.66 3.69
N THR A 100 -9.35 -17.80 3.42
CA THR A 100 -8.63 -19.09 3.47
C THR A 100 -7.96 -19.36 4.83
N ASN A 101 -8.25 -18.56 5.86
CA ASN A 101 -7.69 -18.67 7.22
C ASN A 101 -6.16 -18.53 7.30
N GLN A 102 -5.51 -17.97 6.28
CA GLN A 102 -4.08 -17.63 6.31
C GLN A 102 -3.82 -16.35 7.11
N ILE A 103 -4.79 -15.43 7.15
CA ILE A 103 -4.85 -14.31 8.08
C ILE A 103 -5.99 -14.57 9.06
N GLN A 104 -5.64 -14.85 10.33
CA GLN A 104 -6.63 -15.20 11.36
C GLN A 104 -7.36 -13.97 11.91
N ASN A 105 -6.65 -12.88 12.13
CA ASN A 105 -7.21 -11.63 12.65
C ASN A 105 -6.92 -10.47 11.68
N PRO A 106 -7.84 -10.12 10.76
CA PRO A 106 -7.60 -9.05 9.80
C PRO A 106 -7.35 -7.69 10.46
N GLN A 107 -7.89 -7.45 11.66
CA GLN A 107 -7.68 -6.21 12.40
C GLN A 107 -6.25 -6.04 12.93
N GLU A 108 -5.43 -7.09 12.96
CA GLU A 108 -4.01 -6.97 13.28
C GLU A 108 -3.17 -6.57 12.06
N PHE A 109 -3.72 -6.73 10.86
CA PHE A 109 -3.01 -6.53 9.60
C PHE A 109 -3.46 -5.27 8.85
N ILE A 110 -4.77 -5.02 8.72
CA ILE A 110 -5.33 -3.86 8.03
C ILE A 110 -6.38 -3.17 8.90
N ARG A 111 -6.28 -1.84 9.00
CA ARG A 111 -7.21 -1.02 9.78
C ARG A 111 -7.65 0.22 9.00
N PRO A 112 -8.94 0.58 9.03
CA PRO A 112 -9.36 1.91 8.60
C PRO A 112 -8.86 2.94 9.62
N LEU A 113 -8.16 3.95 9.12
CA LEU A 113 -7.69 5.07 9.94
C LEU A 113 -8.06 6.38 9.23
N PRO A 114 -8.51 7.41 9.97
CA PRO A 114 -8.66 8.75 9.39
C PRO A 114 -7.31 9.23 8.86
N HIS A 115 -7.24 9.44 7.55
CA HIS A 115 -6.07 10.03 6.92
C HIS A 115 -6.30 11.53 6.77
N ILE A 116 -5.42 12.35 7.33
CA ILE A 116 -5.62 13.79 7.48
C ILE A 116 -4.39 14.52 6.92
N SER A 117 -4.61 15.42 5.97
CA SER A 117 -3.58 16.36 5.52
C SER A 117 -3.61 17.62 6.38
N PHE A 118 -2.44 18.05 6.87
CA PHE A 118 -2.27 19.30 7.60
C PHE A 118 -1.34 20.23 6.81
N VAL A 119 -1.78 21.48 6.60
CA VAL A 119 -1.02 22.49 5.84
C VAL A 119 -1.09 23.85 6.53
N GLN A 120 -0.09 24.68 6.29
CA GLN A 120 -0.01 26.05 6.80
C GLN A 120 0.15 27.06 5.65
N GLY A 121 -0.36 28.28 5.86
CA GLY A 121 -0.31 29.37 4.88
C GLY A 121 -1.48 29.34 3.89
N GLU A 122 -1.96 30.53 3.50
CA GLU A 122 -3.17 30.70 2.69
C GLU A 122 -3.14 29.92 1.36
N ARG A 123 -1.99 29.92 0.68
CA ARG A 123 -1.81 29.20 -0.58
C ARG A 123 -2.04 27.70 -0.42
N ASN A 124 -1.42 27.08 0.58
CA ASN A 124 -1.54 25.64 0.80
C ASN A 124 -2.93 25.26 1.31
N ILE A 125 -3.56 26.12 2.13
CA ILE A 125 -4.95 25.95 2.57
C ILE A 125 -5.90 25.95 1.38
N ASN A 126 -5.73 26.90 0.44
CA ASN A 126 -6.55 26.98 -0.76
C ASN A 126 -6.34 25.78 -1.67
N PHE A 127 -5.09 25.34 -1.85
CA PHE A 127 -4.76 24.12 -2.59
C PHE A 127 -5.43 22.88 -1.97
N LEU A 128 -5.26 22.66 -0.66
CA LEU A 128 -5.88 21.54 0.05
C LEU A 128 -7.41 21.53 -0.10
N LYS A 129 -8.08 22.69 -0.01
CA LYS A 129 -9.52 22.80 -0.24
C LYS A 129 -9.93 22.41 -1.65
N LYS A 130 -9.16 22.79 -2.67
CA LYS A 130 -9.41 22.38 -4.07
C LYS A 130 -9.20 20.87 -4.23
N THR A 131 -8.07 20.35 -3.73
CA THR A 131 -7.74 18.91 -3.77
C THR A 131 -8.83 18.07 -3.10
N PHE A 132 -9.31 18.47 -1.92
CA PHE A 132 -10.39 17.78 -1.22
C PHE A 132 -11.68 17.72 -2.04
N ARG A 133 -12.06 18.84 -2.69
CA ARG A 133 -13.25 18.86 -3.56
C ARG A 133 -13.10 17.96 -4.78
N SER A 134 -11.93 17.95 -5.41
CA SER A 134 -11.67 17.11 -6.59
C SER A 134 -11.61 15.62 -6.26
N THR A 135 -11.07 15.26 -5.09
CA THR A 135 -10.93 13.85 -4.66
C THR A 135 -12.18 13.30 -3.96
N PHE A 136 -13.18 14.14 -3.67
CA PHE A 136 -14.42 13.71 -3.03
C PHE A 136 -15.14 12.60 -3.80
N SER A 137 -15.04 12.55 -5.13
CA SER A 137 -15.61 11.46 -5.94
C SER A 137 -14.94 10.10 -5.69
N ILE A 138 -13.68 10.07 -5.24
CA ILE A 138 -12.91 8.86 -4.98
C ILE A 138 -13.15 8.36 -3.54
N ILE A 139 -13.39 9.27 -2.59
CA ILE A 139 -13.57 8.94 -1.16
C ILE A 139 -14.89 8.20 -0.87
N TYR A 140 -15.89 8.29 -1.76
CA TYR A 140 -17.21 7.65 -1.60
C TYR A 140 -17.39 6.33 -2.36
N VAL A 141 -16.34 5.82 -3.00
CA VAL A 141 -16.28 4.46 -3.55
C VAL A 141 -15.75 3.52 -2.48
#